data_AF-A0AAU2HJJ6-F1
#
_entry.id   AF-A0AAU2HJJ6-F1
#
_cell.length_a   1.000
_cell.length_b   1.000
_cell.length_c   1.000
_cell.angle_alpha   90.00
_cell.angle_beta   90.00
_cell.angle_gamma   90.00
#
_symmetry.space_group_name_H-M   'P 1'
#
loop_
_entity.id
_entity.type
_entity.pdbx_description
1 polymer ?
#
loop_
_entity_poly.entity_id
_entity_poly.type
_entity_poly.pdbx_seq_one_letter_code
_entity_poly.pdbx_strand_id
1 'polypeptide(L)'
;MDHLAGAVVDGPDRRLDQGLGPTAVLAGIRAAVTVPPMLEGLPQGDGTGSLQQARQALVAILDMPDEDWQQGLASAGAVGQNIIDTANGKRALTSPWGDKPNRRVALDPRMLNGLLKLRTRYGYRLSVSEIVGGDHSGNSRHYAGIAFDITHINGRHVGSGAPHKQLMADCKKLGAQEVLGPGNAGHSRHVHCGWSR
;
A
#
# COMPACT_ATOMS: atom_id res chain seq x y z
N MET A 1 8.36 -61.86 -29.50
CA MET A 1 8.48 -60.73 -30.45
C MET A 1 7.50 -59.68 -29.96
N ASP A 2 7.78 -58.95 -28.89
CA ASP A 2 8.78 -57.86 -28.81
C ASP A 2 8.65 -56.89 -29.99
N HIS A 3 8.12 -55.69 -29.75
CA HIS A 3 8.99 -54.51 -29.62
C HIS A 3 8.22 -53.26 -29.15
N LEU A 4 8.96 -52.49 -28.36
CA LEU A 4 8.67 -51.20 -27.75
C LEU A 4 8.62 -50.05 -28.78
N ALA A 5 7.78 -49.05 -28.50
CA ALA A 5 8.00 -47.62 -28.79
C ALA A 5 6.88 -46.85 -28.05
N GLY A 6 7.09 -45.80 -27.28
CA GLY A 6 8.25 -45.03 -26.85
C GLY A 6 7.68 -43.93 -25.95
N ALA A 7 8.30 -43.73 -24.80
CA ALA A 7 7.87 -42.77 -23.78
C ALA A 7 7.76 -41.34 -24.35
N VAL A 8 6.62 -40.69 -24.16
CA VAL A 8 6.54 -39.23 -24.22
C VAL A 8 7.12 -38.71 -22.91
N VAL A 9 8.29 -38.10 -23.04
CA VAL A 9 9.02 -37.43 -21.98
C VAL A 9 8.19 -36.32 -21.35
N ASP A 10 8.06 -36.42 -20.04
CA ASP A 10 7.56 -35.42 -19.11
C ASP A 10 8.50 -34.19 -19.20
N GLY A 11 8.08 -33.17 -19.94
CA GLY A 11 8.74 -31.86 -19.97
C GLY A 11 8.32 -31.04 -18.76
N PRO A 12 9.19 -30.21 -18.17
CA PRO A 12 8.99 -29.66 -16.85
C PRO A 12 7.73 -28.81 -16.82
N ASP A 13 6.79 -29.30 -16.00
CA ASP A 13 5.66 -28.59 -15.44
C ASP A 13 6.07 -27.14 -15.17
N ARG A 14 5.48 -26.24 -15.96
CA ARG A 14 5.48 -24.81 -15.66
C ARG A 14 4.71 -24.69 -14.34
N ARG A 15 5.45 -24.78 -13.23
CA ARG A 15 5.10 -24.12 -11.97
C ARG A 15 5.01 -22.62 -12.27
N LEU A 16 3.87 -22.25 -12.83
CA LEU A 16 3.26 -20.96 -12.62
C LEU A 16 3.14 -20.84 -11.11
N ASP A 17 4.04 -20.03 -10.58
CA ASP A 17 3.95 -19.25 -9.36
C ASP A 17 2.48 -19.09 -8.92
N GLN A 18 1.95 -20.10 -8.22
CA GLN A 18 0.72 -19.96 -7.48
C GLN A 18 1.11 -19.19 -6.22
N GLY A 19 1.25 -17.89 -6.43
CA GLY A 19 1.44 -16.91 -5.37
C GLY A 19 0.44 -17.19 -4.26
N LEU A 20 0.95 -17.15 -3.03
CA LEU A 20 0.19 -17.30 -1.81
C LEU A 20 -1.15 -16.55 -1.92
N GLY A 21 -2.26 -17.22 -1.66
CA GLY A 21 -3.58 -16.58 -1.67
C GLY A 21 -3.60 -15.36 -0.72
N PRO A 22 -4.49 -14.37 -0.94
CA PRO A 22 -4.52 -13.11 -0.19
C PRO A 22 -4.54 -13.30 1.33
N THR A 23 -5.19 -14.37 1.81
CA THR A 23 -5.21 -14.77 3.23
C THR A 23 -3.84 -15.20 3.76
N ALA A 24 -3.04 -15.92 2.97
CA ALA A 24 -1.71 -16.38 3.33
C ALA A 24 -0.67 -15.24 3.26
N VAL A 25 -0.85 -14.28 2.34
CA VAL A 25 -0.09 -13.02 2.35
C VAL A 25 -0.37 -12.24 3.62
N LEU A 26 -1.64 -12.00 3.98
CA LEU A 26 -1.99 -11.31 5.24
C LEU A 26 -1.46 -12.04 6.48
N ALA A 27 -1.53 -13.38 6.53
CA ALA A 27 -1.00 -14.16 7.63
C ALA A 27 0.52 -14.03 7.77
N GLY A 28 1.26 -14.04 6.64
CA GLY A 28 2.71 -13.80 6.63
C GLY A 28 3.08 -12.39 7.08
N ILE A 29 2.27 -11.38 6.73
CA ILE A 29 2.47 -10.00 7.18
C ILE A 29 2.20 -9.86 8.68
N ARG A 30 1.11 -10.44 9.18
CA ARG A 30 0.77 -10.46 10.61
C ARG A 30 1.86 -11.12 11.45
N ALA A 31 2.46 -12.20 10.94
CA ALA A 31 3.59 -12.86 11.61
C ALA A 31 4.88 -12.03 11.58
N ALA A 32 5.09 -11.19 10.54
CA ALA A 32 6.24 -10.29 10.46
C ALA A 32 6.13 -9.09 11.41
N VAL A 33 4.90 -8.64 11.71
CA VAL A 33 4.63 -7.62 12.74
C VAL A 33 4.51 -8.27 14.12
N THR A 34 5.54 -8.99 14.56
CA THR A 34 5.64 -9.38 15.97
C THR A 34 6.00 -8.16 16.79
N VAL A 35 5.04 -7.67 17.57
CA VAL A 35 5.28 -6.65 18.60
C VAL A 35 6.12 -7.32 19.70
N PRO A 36 7.36 -6.90 20.01
CA PRO A 36 7.93 -7.24 21.30
C PRO A 36 7.01 -6.67 22.40
N PRO A 37 6.87 -7.36 23.55
CA PRO A 37 6.03 -6.88 24.64
C PRO A 37 6.43 -5.46 25.03
N MET A 38 5.41 -4.66 25.34
CA MET A 38 5.54 -3.30 25.84
C MET A 38 6.53 -3.25 26.99
N LEU A 39 7.70 -2.65 26.79
CA LEU A 39 8.48 -2.14 27.92
C LEU A 39 7.81 -0.84 28.35
N GLU A 40 7.05 -0.93 29.43
CA GLU A 40 6.54 0.24 30.15
C GLU A 40 7.72 1.14 30.58
N GLY A 41 7.63 2.43 30.22
CA GLY A 41 8.50 3.47 30.77
C GLY A 41 9.70 3.88 29.92
N LEU A 42 9.48 4.66 28.86
CA LEU A 42 10.51 5.55 28.28
C LEU A 42 9.89 6.92 27.92
N PRO A 43 10.68 8.01 27.97
CA PRO A 43 10.14 9.37 28.00
C PRO A 43 9.50 9.77 26.67
N GLN A 44 8.40 10.49 26.75
CA GLN A 44 7.66 11.03 25.61
C GLN A 44 8.35 12.30 25.10
N GLY A 45 9.21 12.20 24.08
CA GLY A 45 9.62 13.39 23.34
C GLY A 45 10.89 13.26 22.48
N ASP A 46 10.82 12.60 21.32
CA ASP A 46 11.90 12.62 20.28
C ASP A 46 11.62 11.89 18.94
N GLY A 47 10.39 11.42 18.65
CA GLY A 47 10.07 10.75 17.36
C GLY A 47 9.69 9.27 17.47
N THR A 48 9.80 8.70 18.66
CA THR A 48 9.23 7.40 19.05
C THR A 48 7.69 7.35 18.91
N GLY A 49 7.00 8.45 19.24
CA GLY A 49 5.54 8.57 19.08
C GLY A 49 5.05 8.50 17.62
N SER A 50 5.80 9.05 16.66
CA SER A 50 5.48 8.95 15.23
C SER A 50 5.71 7.55 14.66
N LEU A 51 6.71 6.84 15.19
CA LEU A 51 7.04 5.48 14.76
C LEU A 51 6.03 4.47 15.33
N GLN A 52 5.57 4.68 16.56
CA GLN A 52 4.48 3.91 17.14
C GLN A 52 3.13 4.19 16.46
N GLN A 53 2.83 5.45 16.11
CA GLN A 53 1.65 5.77 15.28
C GLN A 53 1.74 5.18 13.87
N ALA A 54 2.91 5.23 13.23
CA ALA A 54 3.11 4.58 11.94
C ALA A 54 2.91 3.07 12.05
N ARG A 55 3.45 2.42 13.09
CA ARG A 55 3.26 0.98 13.32
C ARG A 55 1.80 0.62 13.61
N GLN A 56 1.10 1.40 14.45
CA GLN A 56 -0.33 1.20 14.71
C GLN A 56 -1.17 1.42 13.46
N ALA A 57 -0.82 2.42 12.63
CA ALA A 57 -1.45 2.64 11.33
C ALA A 57 -1.24 1.44 10.41
N LEU A 58 -0.01 0.93 10.32
CA LEU A 58 0.32 -0.22 9.48
C LEU A 58 -0.40 -1.48 9.97
N VAL A 59 -0.42 -1.78 11.27
CA VAL A 59 -1.17 -2.92 11.85
C VAL A 59 -2.67 -2.79 11.56
N ALA A 60 -3.27 -1.63 11.84
CA ALA A 60 -4.69 -1.41 11.58
C ALA A 60 -5.03 -1.46 10.08
N ILE A 61 -4.11 -1.04 9.22
CA ILE A 61 -4.19 -1.21 7.77
C ILE A 61 -4.13 -2.68 7.38
N LEU A 62 -3.25 -3.47 7.97
CA LEU A 62 -3.09 -4.88 7.67
C LEU A 62 -4.24 -5.75 8.21
N ASP A 63 -4.93 -5.28 9.24
CA ASP A 63 -6.04 -5.99 9.88
C ASP A 63 -7.43 -5.65 9.31
N MET A 64 -7.53 -4.85 8.24
CA MET A 64 -8.83 -4.51 7.65
C MET A 64 -9.44 -5.73 6.91
N PRO A 65 -10.66 -6.18 7.27
CA PRO A 65 -11.27 -7.41 6.75
C PRO A 65 -11.96 -7.23 5.38
N ASP A 66 -11.58 -6.22 4.60
CA ASP A 66 -12.23 -5.91 3.32
C ASP A 66 -11.57 -6.66 2.16
N GLU A 67 -12.33 -7.49 1.45
CA GLU A 67 -11.86 -8.22 0.26
C GLU A 67 -11.25 -7.29 -0.80
N ASP A 68 -11.79 -6.08 -0.99
CA ASP A 68 -11.25 -5.06 -1.90
C ASP A 68 -9.89 -4.48 -1.45
N TRP A 69 -9.67 -4.41 -0.13
CA TRP A 69 -8.41 -3.94 0.46
C TRP A 69 -7.35 -5.04 0.41
N GLN A 70 -7.76 -6.27 0.70
CA GLN A 70 -6.90 -7.46 0.63
C GLN A 70 -6.55 -7.80 -0.83
N GLN A 71 -7.49 -7.67 -1.77
CA GLN A 71 -7.21 -7.72 -3.21
C GLN A 71 -6.36 -6.53 -3.64
N GLY A 72 -6.58 -5.31 -3.14
CA GLY A 72 -5.71 -4.17 -3.43
C GLY A 72 -4.25 -4.43 -3.02
N LEU A 73 -4.02 -4.91 -1.79
CA LEU A 73 -2.68 -5.24 -1.29
C LEU A 73 -2.06 -6.47 -1.96
N ALA A 74 -2.86 -7.49 -2.29
CA ALA A 74 -2.40 -8.71 -2.95
C ALA A 74 -2.18 -8.54 -4.47
N SER A 75 -2.95 -7.66 -5.13
CA SER A 75 -2.81 -7.34 -6.56
C SER A 75 -1.74 -6.28 -6.81
N ALA A 76 -1.55 -5.36 -5.85
CA ALA A 76 -0.52 -4.32 -5.91
C ALA A 76 0.69 -4.73 -5.05
N GLY A 77 1.35 -5.83 -5.42
CA GLY A 77 2.49 -6.39 -4.65
C GLY A 77 3.49 -5.35 -4.14
N ALA A 78 3.66 -4.22 -4.83
CA ALA A 78 4.45 -3.07 -4.37
C ALA A 78 3.88 -2.34 -3.13
N VAL A 79 2.57 -2.05 -3.03
CA VAL A 79 1.98 -1.35 -1.87
C VAL A 79 2.05 -2.20 -0.62
N GLY A 80 1.65 -3.47 -0.72
CA GLY A 80 1.80 -4.44 0.36
C GLY A 80 3.24 -4.53 0.82
N GLN A 81 4.18 -4.69 -0.11
CA GLN A 81 5.60 -4.74 0.22
C GLN A 81 6.13 -3.43 0.83
N ASN A 82 5.66 -2.26 0.39
CA ASN A 82 6.04 -0.97 0.97
C ASN A 82 5.64 -0.87 2.45
N ILE A 83 4.43 -1.32 2.79
CA ILE A 83 3.91 -1.39 4.16
C ILE A 83 4.71 -2.39 5.00
N ILE A 84 4.94 -3.59 4.47
CA ILE A 84 5.72 -4.65 5.14
C ILE A 84 7.16 -4.21 5.41
N ASP A 85 7.83 -3.66 4.40
CA ASP A 85 9.20 -3.15 4.55
C ASP A 85 9.24 -2.10 5.66
N THR A 86 8.34 -1.13 5.62
CA THR A 86 8.25 -0.07 6.62
C THR A 86 7.97 -0.61 8.02
N ALA A 87 7.05 -1.57 8.16
CA ALA A 87 6.73 -2.19 9.44
C ALA A 87 7.93 -2.95 10.03
N ASN A 88 8.74 -3.58 9.18
CA ASN A 88 9.99 -4.27 9.53
C ASN A 88 11.18 -3.32 9.72
N GLY A 89 10.95 -2.00 9.78
CA GLY A 89 12.01 -0.99 9.95
C GLY A 89 12.88 -0.77 8.70
N LYS A 90 12.51 -1.35 7.55
CA LYS A 90 13.13 -1.09 6.26
C LYS A 90 12.45 0.11 5.61
N ARG A 91 13.13 0.72 4.64
CA ARG A 91 12.55 1.76 3.78
C ARG A 91 11.84 1.09 2.60
N ALA A 92 10.68 1.62 2.23
CA ALA A 92 9.88 1.17 1.08
C ALA A 92 10.68 1.29 -0.22
N LEU A 93 10.51 0.33 -1.12
CA LEU A 93 11.24 0.26 -2.38
C LEU A 93 10.38 0.80 -3.54
N THR A 94 10.92 1.75 -4.31
CA THR A 94 10.28 2.21 -5.53
C THR A 94 10.38 1.18 -6.66
N SER A 95 9.40 1.20 -7.57
CA SER A 95 9.34 0.26 -8.70
C SER A 95 10.56 0.39 -9.62
N PRO A 96 11.09 -0.73 -10.15
CA PRO A 96 12.17 -0.70 -11.15
C PRO A 96 11.75 -0.04 -12.48
N TRP A 97 10.45 0.17 -12.71
CA TRP A 97 9.89 0.68 -13.96
C TRP A 97 9.49 2.16 -13.92
N GLY A 98 9.71 2.86 -12.82
CA GLY A 98 9.41 4.29 -12.71
C GLY A 98 10.62 5.20 -12.91
N ASP A 99 10.40 6.51 -13.06
CA ASP A 99 11.41 7.57 -13.19
C ASP A 99 12.48 7.60 -12.07
N LYS A 100 12.21 6.97 -10.92
CA LYS A 100 13.19 6.78 -9.83
C LYS A 100 13.27 5.31 -9.41
N PRO A 101 13.96 4.46 -10.19
CA PRO A 101 13.90 3.03 -9.99
C PRO A 101 14.72 2.56 -8.79
N ASN A 102 14.23 1.54 -8.09
CA ASN A 102 14.94 0.79 -7.03
C ASN A 102 15.50 1.66 -5.88
N ARG A 103 14.82 2.76 -5.55
CA ARG A 103 15.19 3.66 -4.46
C ARG A 103 14.46 3.26 -3.19
N ARG A 104 15.21 3.23 -2.09
CA ARG A 104 14.65 3.08 -0.75
C ARG A 104 14.24 4.43 -0.18
N VAL A 105 12.97 4.58 0.15
CA VAL A 105 12.37 5.82 0.65
C VAL A 105 11.64 5.58 1.97
N ALA A 106 11.74 6.55 2.87
CA ALA A 106 11.03 6.47 4.14
C ALA A 106 9.59 6.95 3.90
N LEU A 107 8.60 6.23 4.42
CA LEU A 107 7.22 6.69 4.36
C LEU A 107 6.97 7.71 5.47
N ASP A 108 6.33 8.82 5.14
CA ASP A 108 6.07 9.90 6.08
C ASP A 108 4.97 9.49 7.10
N PRO A 109 5.23 9.60 8.41
CA PRO A 109 4.24 9.26 9.44
C PRO A 109 2.94 10.07 9.35
N ARG A 110 2.97 11.32 8.87
CA ARG A 110 1.79 12.17 8.68
C ARG A 110 0.90 11.59 7.59
N MET A 111 1.49 11.15 6.48
CA MET A 111 0.79 10.48 5.38
C MET A 111 0.17 9.16 5.87
N LEU A 112 0.92 8.32 6.58
CA LEU A 112 0.41 7.05 7.12
C LEU A 112 -0.74 7.26 8.12
N ASN A 113 -0.63 8.27 8.98
CA ASN A 113 -1.71 8.66 9.91
C ASN A 113 -2.94 9.20 9.17
N GLY A 114 -2.75 9.93 8.06
CA GLY A 114 -3.82 10.36 7.18
C GLY A 114 -4.59 9.17 6.62
N LEU A 115 -3.87 8.20 6.02
CA LEU A 115 -4.45 6.97 5.49
C LEU A 115 -5.22 6.18 6.56
N LEU A 116 -4.66 6.04 7.76
CA LEU A 116 -5.34 5.41 8.90
C LEU A 116 -6.65 6.13 9.25
N LYS A 117 -6.63 7.46 9.38
CA LYS A 117 -7.79 8.25 9.81
C LYS A 117 -8.91 8.24 8.77
N LEU A 118 -8.60 8.15 7.48
CA LEU A 118 -9.62 7.96 6.44
C LEU A 118 -10.48 6.72 6.73
N ARG A 119 -9.88 5.63 7.22
CA ARG A 119 -10.65 4.48 7.72
C ARG A 119 -11.29 4.76 9.08
N THR A 120 -10.48 5.03 10.09
CA THR A 120 -10.91 4.92 11.50
C THR A 120 -11.79 6.05 11.96
N ARG A 121 -11.65 7.24 11.36
CA ARG A 121 -12.43 8.43 11.69
C ARG A 121 -13.52 8.71 10.67
N TYR A 122 -13.22 8.54 9.38
CA TYR A 122 -14.16 8.88 8.29
C TYR A 122 -14.92 7.66 7.74
N GLY A 123 -14.56 6.44 8.15
CA GLY A 123 -15.31 5.22 7.83
C GLY A 123 -15.11 4.70 6.40
N TYR A 124 -14.10 5.16 5.67
CA TYR A 124 -13.90 4.73 4.29
C TYR A 124 -13.45 3.27 4.16
N ARG A 125 -13.96 2.58 3.14
CA ARG A 125 -13.38 1.33 2.62
C ARG A 125 -12.62 1.68 1.34
N LEU A 126 -11.30 1.65 1.38
CA LEU A 126 -10.45 2.14 0.29
C LEU A 126 -9.79 0.98 -0.46
N SER A 127 -9.35 1.22 -1.69
CA SER A 127 -8.34 0.40 -2.36
C SER A 127 -7.20 1.34 -2.78
N VAL A 128 -6.05 1.20 -2.13
CA VAL A 128 -4.84 1.98 -2.42
C VAL A 128 -4.06 1.26 -3.51
N SER A 129 -3.88 1.92 -4.64
CA SER A 129 -3.14 1.36 -5.77
C SER A 129 -1.65 1.58 -5.64
N GLU A 130 -1.22 2.71 -5.08
CA GLU A 130 0.19 3.12 -5.10
C GLU A 130 0.59 3.92 -3.85
N ILE A 131 1.82 3.69 -3.36
CA ILE A 131 2.52 4.54 -2.37
C ILE A 131 3.84 4.99 -2.97
N VAL A 132 4.78 4.07 -3.25
CA VAL A 132 6.05 4.40 -3.94
C VAL A 132 6.31 3.54 -5.19
N GLY A 133 5.31 2.76 -5.65
CA GLY A 133 5.46 1.67 -6.63
C GLY A 133 5.02 1.94 -8.07
N GLY A 134 4.62 3.16 -8.43
CA GLY A 134 4.15 3.54 -9.77
C GLY A 134 5.18 4.28 -10.62
N ASP A 135 4.85 4.45 -11.91
CA ASP A 135 5.54 5.39 -12.79
C ASP A 135 4.89 6.78 -12.71
N HIS A 136 5.70 7.78 -12.38
CA HIS A 136 5.26 9.15 -12.23
C HIS A 136 6.36 10.09 -12.70
N SER A 137 6.03 11.35 -12.94
CA SER A 137 7.05 12.37 -13.18
C SER A 137 8.14 12.39 -12.09
N GLY A 138 9.38 12.64 -12.48
CA GLY A 138 10.53 12.63 -11.57
C GLY A 138 10.42 13.50 -10.30
N ASN A 139 9.55 14.51 -10.22
CA ASN A 139 9.34 15.29 -8.98
C ASN A 139 8.15 14.81 -8.12
N SER A 140 7.52 13.69 -8.49
CA SER A 140 6.38 13.12 -7.80
C SER A 140 6.63 12.92 -6.31
N ARG A 141 5.56 13.16 -5.52
CA ARG A 141 5.53 12.92 -4.07
C ARG A 141 5.57 11.43 -3.72
N HIS A 142 5.16 10.54 -4.63
CA HIS A 142 5.32 9.10 -4.46
C HIS A 142 6.79 8.74 -4.25
N TYR A 143 7.71 9.29 -5.05
CA TYR A 143 9.15 9.03 -4.87
C TYR A 143 9.78 9.71 -3.65
N ALA A 144 9.02 10.49 -2.89
CA ALA A 144 9.43 11.01 -1.59
C ALA A 144 8.85 10.21 -0.41
N GLY A 145 7.95 9.25 -0.66
CA GLY A 145 7.25 8.52 0.39
C GLY A 145 6.19 9.35 1.11
N ILE A 146 5.64 10.38 0.44
CA ILE A 146 4.71 11.35 1.05
C ILE A 146 3.36 11.42 0.32
N ALA A 147 3.04 10.44 -0.53
CA ALA A 147 1.75 10.35 -1.21
C ALA A 147 1.25 8.92 -1.36
N PHE A 148 -0.06 8.79 -1.59
CA PHE A 148 -0.72 7.56 -2.01
C PHE A 148 -1.85 7.84 -3.00
N ASP A 149 -2.16 6.82 -3.82
CA ASP A 149 -3.26 6.84 -4.78
C ASP A 149 -4.34 5.83 -4.41
N ILE A 150 -5.61 6.21 -4.61
CA ILE A 150 -6.80 5.41 -4.29
C ILE A 150 -7.65 5.21 -5.54
N THR A 151 -7.94 3.96 -5.90
CA THR A 151 -8.77 3.64 -7.08
C THR A 151 -10.21 3.31 -6.72
N HIS A 152 -10.48 2.83 -5.51
CA HIS A 152 -11.83 2.51 -5.05
C HIS A 152 -12.14 3.14 -3.69
N ILE A 153 -13.38 3.62 -3.55
CA ILE A 153 -13.92 4.21 -2.33
C ILE A 153 -15.30 3.61 -2.08
N ASN A 154 -15.45 2.96 -0.93
CA ASN A 154 -16.67 2.28 -0.50
C ASN A 154 -17.19 1.29 -1.55
N GLY A 155 -16.27 0.48 -2.11
CA GLY A 155 -16.57 -0.52 -3.14
C GLY A 155 -16.85 0.04 -4.54
N ARG A 156 -16.68 1.35 -4.76
CA ARG A 156 -16.90 2.00 -6.07
C ARG A 156 -15.61 2.53 -6.63
N HIS A 157 -15.35 2.29 -7.92
CA HIS A 157 -14.20 2.83 -8.63
C HIS A 157 -14.31 4.35 -8.82
N VAL A 158 -13.22 5.09 -8.66
CA VAL A 158 -13.18 6.57 -8.68
C VAL A 158 -13.67 7.18 -10.00
N GLY A 159 -13.43 6.50 -11.12
CA GLY A 159 -13.97 6.88 -12.44
C GLY A 159 -15.45 6.50 -12.66
N SER A 160 -16.07 5.83 -11.70
CA SER A 160 -17.38 5.18 -11.84
C SER A 160 -18.34 5.53 -10.69
N GLY A 161 -18.37 6.81 -10.30
CA GLY A 161 -19.33 7.32 -9.32
C GLY A 161 -18.95 7.14 -7.86
N ALA A 162 -17.69 6.85 -7.54
CA ALA A 162 -17.21 6.89 -6.16
C ALA A 162 -17.23 8.32 -5.58
N PRO A 163 -17.38 8.50 -4.25
CA PRO A 163 -17.44 9.80 -3.60
C PRO A 163 -16.06 10.49 -3.49
N HIS A 164 -15.35 10.62 -4.62
CA HIS A 164 -13.99 11.13 -4.70
C HIS A 164 -13.85 12.56 -4.18
N LYS A 165 -14.82 13.45 -4.44
CA LYS A 165 -14.77 14.84 -3.94
C LYS A 165 -14.74 14.92 -2.42
N GLN A 166 -15.52 14.07 -1.74
CA GLN A 166 -15.55 14.02 -0.29
C GLN A 166 -14.22 13.47 0.26
N LEU A 167 -13.71 12.39 -0.34
CA LEU A 167 -12.40 11.83 0.02
C LEU A 167 -11.28 12.88 -0.14
N MET A 168 -11.28 13.61 -1.27
CA MET A 168 -10.32 14.68 -1.52
C MET A 168 -10.40 15.79 -0.45
N ALA A 169 -11.62 16.20 -0.06
CA ALA A 169 -11.80 17.17 1.01
C ALA A 169 -11.27 16.65 2.36
N ASP A 170 -11.49 15.38 2.67
CA ASP A 170 -11.04 14.77 3.93
C ASP A 170 -9.52 14.53 3.94
N CYS A 171 -8.89 14.22 2.80
CA CYS A 171 -7.42 14.25 2.66
C CYS A 171 -6.86 15.64 2.98
N LYS A 172 -7.47 16.73 2.48
CA LYS A 172 -7.04 18.11 2.81
C LYS A 172 -7.18 18.41 4.30
N LYS A 173 -8.28 18.00 4.93
CA LYS A 173 -8.47 18.13 6.40
C LYS A 173 -7.42 17.36 7.20
N LEU A 174 -6.84 16.31 6.62
CA LEU A 174 -5.77 15.50 7.21
C LEU A 174 -4.37 16.03 6.86
N GLY A 175 -4.27 17.17 6.19
CA GLY A 175 -3.01 17.88 5.92
C GLY A 175 -2.38 17.58 4.57
N ALA A 176 -3.03 16.81 3.69
CA ALA A 176 -2.57 16.68 2.31
C ALA A 176 -2.69 18.02 1.57
N GLN A 177 -1.67 18.36 0.81
CA GLN A 177 -1.55 19.64 0.08
C GLN A 177 -1.68 19.44 -1.43
N GLU A 178 -1.21 18.31 -1.96
CA GLU A 178 -1.48 17.90 -3.33
C GLU A 178 -2.61 16.89 -3.31
N VAL A 179 -3.79 17.32 -3.71
CA VAL A 179 -4.96 16.45 -3.76
C VAL A 179 -5.60 16.56 -5.12
N LEU A 180 -5.47 15.50 -5.90
CA LEU A 180 -5.87 15.44 -7.31
C LEU A 180 -6.85 14.28 -7.51
N GLY A 181 -7.77 14.43 -8.45
CA GLY A 181 -8.76 13.39 -8.77
C GLY A 181 -9.49 13.69 -10.08
N PRO A 182 -10.64 13.06 -10.32
CA PRO A 182 -11.42 13.31 -11.53
C PRO A 182 -11.65 14.81 -11.80
N GLY A 183 -11.22 15.27 -12.97
CA GLY A 183 -11.16 16.68 -13.35
C GLY A 183 -9.74 17.27 -13.40
N ASN A 184 -8.75 16.61 -12.79
CA ASN A 184 -7.34 16.91 -12.95
C ASN A 184 -6.72 16.04 -14.05
N ALA A 185 -5.80 16.61 -14.83
CA ALA A 185 -5.09 15.90 -15.89
C ALA A 185 -4.37 14.66 -15.32
N GLY A 186 -4.56 13.49 -15.93
CA GLY A 186 -3.96 12.21 -15.48
C GLY A 186 -4.66 11.50 -14.32
N HIS A 187 -5.69 12.10 -13.71
CA HIS A 187 -6.29 11.59 -12.46
C HIS A 187 -7.78 11.20 -12.59
N SER A 188 -8.23 10.80 -13.79
CA SER A 188 -9.64 10.47 -14.03
C SER A 188 -10.12 9.18 -13.35
N ARG A 189 -9.20 8.33 -12.88
CA ARG A 189 -9.50 6.98 -12.37
C ARG A 189 -9.02 6.71 -10.95
N HIS A 190 -8.40 7.68 -10.30
CA HIS A 190 -7.91 7.55 -8.92
C HIS A 190 -7.94 8.92 -8.22
N VAL A 191 -7.83 8.91 -6.90
CA VAL A 191 -7.55 10.10 -6.09
C VAL A 191 -6.12 10.01 -5.57
N HIS A 192 -5.35 11.06 -5.81
CA HIS A 192 -4.02 11.26 -5.25
C HIS A 192 -4.11 12.12 -4.00
N CYS A 193 -3.45 11.70 -2.91
CA CYS A 193 -3.28 12.52 -1.70
C CYS A 193 -1.79 12.58 -1.31
N GLY A 194 -1.20 13.76 -1.37
CA GLY A 194 0.21 14.01 -1.09
C GLY A 194 0.46 15.13 -0.07
N TRP A 195 1.41 14.91 0.84
CA TRP A 195 1.81 15.86 1.89
C TRP A 195 2.97 16.77 1.42
N SER A 196 3.26 17.82 2.19
CA SER A 196 4.45 18.66 1.99
C SER A 196 5.73 17.87 2.20
N ARG A 197 6.72 18.16 1.35
CA ARG A 197 8.12 17.78 1.57
C ARG A 197 8.65 18.40 2.85
#